data_AF-A0A9Q0YLS1-F1
#
_entry.id   AF-A0A9Q0YLS1-F1
#
_cell.length_a   1.000
_cell.length_b   1.000
_cell.length_c   1.000
_cell.angle_alpha   90.00
_cell.angle_beta   90.00
_cell.angle_gamma   90.00
#
_symmetry.space_group_name_H-M   'P 1'
#
loop_
_entity.id
_entity.type
_entity.pdbx_description
1 polymer ?
#
loop_
_entity_poly.entity_id
_entity_poly.type
_entity_poly.pdbx_seq_one_letter_code
_entity_poly.pdbx_strand_id
1 'polypeptide(L)'
;MEISKTEVTYLDLKIFKGNKFQSTGILDTKVYTKPTETFQYLDRNSAHPLATFKGFIKGEVLRYARLCSNESDFLEKRNSFTERLLTRSYSPEEIAAATNGLDYKQRTNLLASKNIETAPPLVFKTTYTPHIKTCHLKQALTKHWNLIASDKQLSRLFPDYPTIAYKGVSNLKDLLVKSRFPPNQESDETEEGLILKNLKDPTQGFT
;
A
#
# COMPACT_ATOMS: atom_id res chain seq x y z
N MET A 1 6.40 24.15 -16.82
CA MET A 1 6.01 24.69 -15.50
C MET A 1 5.26 25.97 -15.76
N GLU A 2 4.05 26.10 -15.23
CA GLU A 2 3.31 27.36 -15.27
C GLU A 2 3.90 28.24 -14.16
N ILE A 3 4.65 29.28 -14.53
CA ILE A 3 5.37 30.13 -13.57
C ILE A 3 4.58 31.44 -13.45
N SER A 4 3.92 31.64 -12.30
CA SER A 4 3.36 32.94 -11.92
C SER A 4 4.31 33.67 -10.97
N LYS A 5 4.26 35.00 -10.93
CA LYS A 5 5.05 35.82 -9.99
C LYS A 5 4.63 35.61 -8.52
N THR A 6 3.44 35.06 -8.29
CA THR A 6 2.81 34.91 -6.97
C THR A 6 2.64 33.46 -6.53
N GLU A 7 2.62 32.52 -7.47
CA GLU A 7 2.45 31.10 -7.19
C GLU A 7 3.20 30.22 -8.19
N VAL A 8 3.55 29.02 -7.74
CA VAL A 8 4.16 27.98 -8.57
C VAL A 8 3.61 26.63 -8.14
N THR A 9 3.43 25.73 -9.10
CA THR A 9 3.06 24.33 -8.84
C THR A 9 4.31 23.45 -8.90
N TYR A 10 4.45 22.56 -7.92
CA TYR A 10 5.52 21.58 -7.86
C TYR A 10 4.97 20.27 -7.30
N LEU A 11 5.05 19.19 -8.09
CA LEU A 11 4.46 17.90 -7.76
C LEU A 11 2.97 18.02 -7.38
N ASP A 12 2.60 17.63 -6.17
CA ASP A 12 1.26 17.67 -5.60
C ASP A 12 1.02 18.93 -4.72
N LEU A 13 1.90 19.92 -4.82
CA LEU A 13 1.85 21.17 -4.07
C LEU A 13 1.66 22.39 -4.97
N LYS A 14 0.86 23.34 -4.48
CA LYS A 14 0.81 24.72 -4.94
C LYS A 14 1.45 25.59 -3.85
N ILE A 15 2.54 26.26 -4.20
CA ILE A 15 3.32 27.12 -3.32
C ILE A 15 3.02 28.56 -3.72
N PHE A 16 2.64 29.41 -2.76
CA PHE A 16 2.19 30.77 -3.06
C PHE A 16 2.54 31.76 -1.95
N LYS A 17 2.57 33.04 -2.32
CA LYS A 17 2.74 34.15 -1.38
C LYS A 17 1.40 34.46 -0.71
N GLY A 18 1.12 33.83 0.43
CA GLY A 18 -0.08 34.13 1.22
C GLY A 18 0.10 35.33 2.15
N ASN A 19 -0.91 35.58 2.99
CA ASN A 19 -0.94 36.77 3.86
C ASN A 19 0.24 36.83 4.83
N LYS A 20 0.73 35.67 5.29
CA LYS A 20 1.87 35.57 6.20
C LYS A 20 3.20 35.91 5.53
N PHE A 21 3.27 35.89 4.20
CA PHE A 21 4.51 36.13 3.46
C PHE A 21 5.05 37.53 3.69
N GLN A 22 4.18 38.54 3.76
CA GLN A 22 4.60 39.94 3.96
C GLN A 22 5.26 40.17 5.33
N SER A 23 4.79 39.47 6.37
CA SER A 23 5.30 39.64 7.74
C SER A 23 6.41 38.67 8.11
N THR A 24 6.42 37.45 7.57
CA THR A 24 7.37 36.39 7.97
C THR A 24 8.36 35.99 6.88
N GLY A 25 8.11 36.36 5.62
CA GLY A 25 8.87 35.87 4.46
C GLY A 25 8.63 34.39 4.13
N ILE A 26 7.74 33.71 4.86
CA ILE A 26 7.44 32.27 4.67
C ILE A 26 6.34 32.11 3.62
N LEU A 27 6.56 31.19 2.67
CA LEU A 27 5.58 30.83 1.64
C LEU A 27 4.53 29.89 2.21
N ASP A 28 3.28 30.09 1.80
CA ASP A 28 2.18 29.19 2.11
C ASP A 28 2.07 28.10 1.06
N THR A 29 1.60 26.93 1.50
CA THR A 29 1.43 25.74 0.65
C THR A 29 0.00 25.23 0.73
N LYS A 30 -0.49 24.65 -0.36
CA LYS A 30 -1.72 23.86 -0.38
C LYS A 30 -1.65 22.72 -1.38
N VAL A 31 -2.56 21.77 -1.23
CA VAL A 31 -2.67 20.61 -2.12
C VAL A 31 -3.04 21.08 -3.53
N TYR A 32 -2.19 20.78 -4.50
CA TYR A 32 -2.51 20.96 -5.91
C TYR A 32 -3.16 19.70 -6.46
N THR A 33 -4.17 19.89 -7.31
CA THR A 33 -4.78 18.80 -8.07
C THR A 33 -4.63 19.11 -9.55
N LYS A 34 -4.11 18.14 -10.30
CA LYS A 34 -3.99 18.26 -11.75
C LYS A 34 -5.38 18.36 -12.38
N PRO A 35 -5.57 19.17 -13.44
CA PRO A 35 -6.84 19.25 -14.16
C PRO A 35 -7.33 17.92 -14.73
N THR A 36 -6.40 16.99 -14.99
CA THR A 36 -6.69 15.64 -15.50
C THR A 36 -7.05 14.63 -14.42
N GLU A 37 -7.00 15.02 -13.14
CA GLU A 37 -7.32 14.10 -12.04
C GLU A 37 -8.83 13.81 -12.04
N THR A 38 -9.17 12.53 -12.12
CA THR A 38 -10.56 12.06 -12.20
C THR A 38 -11.11 11.61 -10.85
N PHE A 39 -10.27 11.58 -9.82
CA PHE A 39 -10.63 11.20 -8.45
C PHE A 39 -11.25 9.80 -8.39
N GLN A 40 -10.60 8.86 -9.09
CA GLN A 40 -10.99 7.46 -9.10
C GLN A 40 -10.57 6.75 -7.81
N TYR A 41 -11.18 7.14 -6.69
CA TYR A 41 -10.98 6.47 -5.42
C TYR A 41 -11.47 5.02 -5.47
N LEU A 42 -11.03 4.20 -4.52
CA LEU A 42 -11.48 2.81 -4.42
C LEU A 42 -13.00 2.77 -4.25
N ASP A 43 -13.68 1.90 -4.98
CA ASP A 43 -15.11 1.66 -4.78
C ASP A 43 -15.35 0.89 -3.48
N ARG A 44 -16.35 1.27 -2.68
CA ARG A 44 -16.59 0.61 -1.39
C ARG A 44 -16.99 -0.86 -1.52
N ASN A 45 -17.55 -1.27 -2.66
CA ASN A 45 -17.96 -2.66 -2.94
C ASN A 45 -16.84 -3.49 -3.58
N SER A 46 -15.68 -2.89 -3.83
CA SER A 46 -14.51 -3.63 -4.33
C SER A 46 -13.99 -4.65 -3.29
N ALA A 47 -13.31 -5.68 -3.79
CA ALA A 47 -12.77 -6.78 -2.98
C ALA A 47 -11.47 -6.38 -2.26
N HIS A 48 -11.50 -5.31 -1.45
CA HIS A 48 -10.37 -4.88 -0.60
C HIS A 48 -10.63 -5.13 0.89
N PRO A 49 -9.57 -5.36 1.69
CA PRO A 49 -9.67 -5.40 3.14
C PRO A 49 -10.22 -4.09 3.72
N LEU A 50 -10.98 -4.17 4.81
CA LEU A 50 -11.52 -2.99 5.51
C LEU A 50 -10.41 -2.04 6.00
N ALA A 51 -9.29 -2.61 6.45
CA ALA A 51 -8.13 -1.83 6.87
C ALA A 51 -7.56 -0.97 5.73
N THR A 52 -7.64 -1.44 4.48
CA THR A 52 -7.17 -0.69 3.30
C THR A 52 -8.01 0.57 3.09
N PHE A 53 -9.34 0.46 3.13
CA PHE A 53 -10.24 1.60 3.01
C PHE A 53 -10.00 2.63 4.12
N LYS A 54 -9.96 2.18 5.38
CA LYS A 54 -9.69 3.05 6.52
C LYS A 54 -8.33 3.73 6.43
N GLY A 55 -7.30 2.98 6.04
CA GLY A 55 -5.93 3.48 5.87
C GLY A 55 -5.82 4.53 4.78
N PHE A 56 -6.47 4.29 3.63
CA PHE A 56 -6.53 5.23 2.52
C PHE A 56 -7.21 6.55 2.92
N ILE A 57 -8.42 6.49 3.51
CA ILE A 57 -9.16 7.68 3.93
C ILE A 57 -8.34 8.49 4.95
N LYS A 58 -7.82 7.81 5.97
CA LYS A 58 -6.99 8.43 7.01
C LYS A 58 -5.74 9.08 6.42
N GLY A 59 -5.04 8.36 5.53
CA GLY A 59 -3.80 8.83 4.91
C GLY A 59 -4.01 10.08 4.07
N GLU A 60 -5.10 10.14 3.32
CA GLU A 60 -5.41 11.28 2.44
C GLU A 60 -5.76 12.54 3.24
N VAL A 61 -6.57 12.41 4.30
CA VAL A 61 -6.86 13.54 5.20
C VAL A 61 -5.59 14.01 5.94
N LEU A 62 -4.73 13.08 6.35
CA LEU A 62 -3.45 13.42 6.97
C LEU A 62 -2.53 14.18 6.01
N ARG A 63 -2.53 13.79 4.73
CA ARG A 63 -1.80 14.48 3.67
C ARG A 63 -2.30 15.92 3.53
N TYR A 64 -3.61 16.14 3.49
CA TYR A 64 -4.17 17.50 3.44
C TYR A 64 -3.75 18.34 4.64
N ALA A 65 -3.79 17.78 5.86
CA ALA A 65 -3.40 18.50 7.07
C ALA A 65 -1.92 18.92 7.03
N ARG A 66 -1.03 18.10 6.47
CA ARG A 66 0.40 18.42 6.31
C ARG A 66 0.65 19.48 5.23
N LEU A 67 0.03 19.31 4.07
CA LEU A 67 0.31 20.11 2.88
C LEU A 67 -0.37 21.49 2.90
N CYS A 68 -1.51 21.66 3.56
CA CYS A 68 -2.20 22.94 3.65
C CYS A 68 -1.68 23.80 4.81
N SER A 69 -1.24 25.02 4.50
CA SER A 69 -0.74 26.01 5.47
C SER A 69 -1.85 26.83 6.15
N ASN A 70 -3.06 26.81 5.57
CA ASN A 70 -4.25 27.40 6.16
C ASN A 70 -5.30 26.33 6.46
N GLU A 71 -6.05 26.53 7.54
CA GLU A 71 -7.13 25.64 7.95
C GLU A 71 -8.27 25.63 6.93
N SER A 72 -8.58 26.77 6.31
CA SER A 72 -9.61 26.88 5.28
C SER A 72 -9.32 25.98 4.07
N ASP A 73 -8.09 26.02 3.55
CA ASP A 73 -7.65 25.16 2.43
C ASP A 73 -7.72 23.67 2.80
N PHE A 74 -7.43 23.33 4.05
CA PHE A 74 -7.56 21.95 4.56
C PHE A 74 -9.02 21.50 4.61
N LEU A 75 -9.89 22.32 5.20
CA LEU A 75 -11.32 22.02 5.33
C LEU A 75 -11.99 21.89 3.97
N GLU A 76 -11.67 22.77 3.02
CA GLU A 76 -12.15 22.69 1.64
C GLU A 76 -11.81 21.33 1.02
N LYS A 77 -10.52 20.95 1.04
CA LYS A 77 -10.07 19.67 0.47
C LYS A 77 -10.68 18.47 1.18
N ARG A 78 -10.77 18.49 2.50
CA ARG A 78 -11.39 17.42 3.30
C ARG A 78 -12.87 17.27 2.96
N ASN A 79 -13.60 18.38 2.78
CA ASN A 79 -15.02 18.35 2.47
C ASN A 79 -15.25 17.83 1.04
N SER A 80 -14.53 18.34 0.04
CA SER A 80 -14.60 17.80 -1.33
C SER A 80 -14.21 16.33 -1.42
N PHE A 81 -13.27 15.87 -0.59
CA PHE A 81 -12.93 14.45 -0.50
C PHE A 81 -14.07 13.63 0.10
N THR A 82 -14.67 14.09 1.20
CA THR A 82 -15.83 13.46 1.84
C THR A 82 -16.98 13.31 0.85
N GLU A 83 -17.34 14.37 0.12
CA GLU A 83 -18.41 14.33 -0.89
C GLU A 83 -18.19 13.23 -1.94
N ARG A 84 -16.96 13.11 -2.44
CA ARG A 84 -16.62 12.08 -3.43
C ARG A 84 -16.66 10.66 -2.85
N LEU A 85 -16.30 10.49 -1.59
CA LEU A 85 -16.46 9.20 -0.91
C LEU A 85 -17.94 8.83 -0.76
N LEU A 86 -18.81 9.79 -0.43
CA LEU A 86 -20.25 9.55 -0.38
C LEU A 86 -20.79 9.10 -1.75
N THR A 87 -20.32 9.70 -2.85
CA THR A 87 -20.66 9.25 -4.21
C THR A 87 -20.18 7.82 -4.53
N ARG A 88 -19.15 7.32 -3.83
CA ARG A 88 -18.61 5.95 -3.96
C ARG A 88 -19.16 4.97 -2.93
N SER A 89 -20.35 5.27 -2.38
CA SER A 89 -21.09 4.41 -1.45
C SER A 89 -20.39 4.14 -0.11
N TYR A 90 -19.48 5.01 0.32
CA TYR A 90 -18.97 4.98 1.69
C TYR A 90 -20.02 5.59 2.63
N SER A 91 -20.23 4.98 3.80
CA SER A 91 -21.16 5.55 4.77
C SER A 91 -20.52 6.73 5.52
N PRO A 92 -21.30 7.74 5.95
CA PRO A 92 -20.79 8.84 6.77
C PRO A 92 -20.09 8.36 8.05
N GLU A 93 -20.60 7.28 8.65
CA GLU A 93 -20.04 6.67 9.85
C GLU A 93 -18.66 6.07 9.61
N GLU A 94 -18.44 5.38 8.49
CA GLU A 94 -17.14 4.83 8.11
C GLU A 94 -16.10 5.94 7.90
N ILE A 95 -16.50 7.03 7.24
CA ILE A 95 -15.64 8.20 6.99
C ILE A 95 -15.30 8.87 8.33
N ALA A 96 -16.29 9.11 9.19
CA ALA A 96 -16.09 9.69 10.51
C ALA A 96 -15.17 8.80 11.37
N ALA A 97 -15.37 7.49 11.37
CA ALA A 97 -14.52 6.55 12.11
C ALA A 97 -13.08 6.48 11.58
N ALA A 98 -12.85 6.70 10.29
CA ALA A 98 -11.53 6.75 9.68
C ALA A 98 -10.80 8.08 9.95
N THR A 99 -11.55 9.17 10.02
CA THR A 99 -11.03 10.54 10.23
C THR A 99 -11.07 10.99 11.68
N ASN A 100 -11.59 10.17 12.58
CA ASN A 100 -11.69 10.47 14.01
C ASN A 100 -10.32 10.86 14.59
N GLY A 101 -10.30 11.98 15.32
CA GLY A 101 -9.11 12.53 15.94
C GLY A 101 -8.15 13.25 15.01
N LEU A 102 -8.47 13.40 13.70
CA LEU A 102 -7.71 14.24 12.78
C LEU A 102 -8.26 15.67 12.80
N ASP A 103 -7.54 16.55 13.49
CA ASP A 103 -7.82 17.98 13.51
C ASP A 103 -6.63 18.77 12.94
N TYR A 104 -6.91 19.90 12.29
CA TYR A 104 -5.89 20.78 11.74
C TYR A 104 -4.92 21.29 12.81
N LYS A 105 -5.41 21.44 14.05
CA LYS A 105 -4.60 21.85 15.22
C LYS A 105 -3.40 20.94 15.48
N GLN A 106 -3.45 19.69 15.05
CA GLN A 106 -2.36 18.73 15.22
C GLN A 106 -1.26 18.87 14.16
N ARG A 107 -1.43 19.74 13.15
CA ARG A 107 -0.49 19.88 12.02
C ARG A 107 0.97 20.03 12.44
N THR A 108 1.24 20.81 13.47
CA THR A 108 2.60 20.99 14.01
C THR A 108 3.23 19.65 14.40
N ASN A 109 2.47 18.80 15.11
CA ASN A 109 2.88 17.44 15.48
C ASN A 109 3.00 16.50 14.27
N LEU A 110 2.20 16.72 13.23
CA LEU A 110 2.21 15.90 12.02
C LEU A 110 3.40 16.17 11.11
N LEU A 111 3.97 17.37 11.19
CA LEU A 111 5.19 17.79 10.49
C LEU A 111 6.47 17.48 11.27
N ALA A 112 6.37 17.30 12.59
CA ALA A 112 7.50 16.89 13.40
C ALA A 112 8.02 15.52 12.93
N SER A 113 9.32 15.46 12.65
CA SER A 113 10.00 14.19 12.36
C SER A 113 9.98 13.31 13.61
N LYS A 114 9.70 12.02 13.43
CA LYS A 114 9.78 11.02 14.49
C LYS A 114 10.85 10.01 14.11
N ASN A 115 11.86 9.84 14.96
CA ASN A 115 12.75 8.69 14.88
C ASN A 115 11.96 7.47 15.32
N ILE A 116 11.63 6.61 14.35
CA ILE A 116 10.97 5.33 14.63
C ILE A 116 12.07 4.28 14.70
N GLU A 117 12.64 4.11 15.90
CA GLU A 117 13.48 2.96 16.22
C GLU A 117 12.55 1.82 16.65
N THR A 118 11.98 1.10 15.70
CA THR A 118 11.18 -0.10 16.01
C THR A 118 11.70 -1.28 15.22
N ALA A 119 11.98 -2.39 15.92
CA ALA A 119 12.23 -3.68 15.28
C ALA A 119 11.06 -4.04 14.36
N PRO A 120 11.32 -4.70 13.22
CA PRO A 120 10.25 -5.10 12.31
C PRO A 120 9.29 -6.05 13.02
N PRO A 121 7.97 -5.82 12.94
CA PRO A 121 7.00 -6.70 13.59
C PRO A 121 7.01 -8.07 12.92
N LEU A 122 6.67 -9.11 13.68
CA LEU A 122 6.40 -10.42 13.10
C LEU A 122 5.18 -10.33 12.19
N VAL A 123 5.29 -10.78 10.93
CA VAL A 123 4.20 -10.70 9.94
C VAL A 123 3.77 -12.09 9.49
N PHE A 124 2.48 -12.40 9.68
CA PHE A 124 1.85 -13.58 9.08
C PHE A 124 1.22 -13.20 7.74
N LYS A 125 1.84 -13.64 6.65
CA LYS A 125 1.39 -13.33 5.29
C LYS A 125 0.41 -14.39 4.80
N THR A 126 -0.78 -13.96 4.37
CA THR A 126 -1.79 -14.83 3.75
C THR A 126 -2.46 -14.14 2.57
N THR A 127 -3.26 -14.85 1.79
CA THR A 127 -3.97 -14.30 0.63
C THR A 127 -5.30 -13.67 1.06
N TYR A 128 -5.64 -12.50 0.52
CA TYR A 128 -6.95 -11.89 0.78
C TYR A 128 -8.05 -12.60 -0.01
N THR A 129 -9.20 -12.82 0.64
CA THR A 129 -10.44 -13.22 -0.02
C THR A 129 -11.59 -12.53 0.71
N PRO A 130 -12.67 -12.09 0.03
CA PRO A 130 -13.80 -11.45 0.71
C PRO A 130 -14.40 -12.29 1.87
N HIS A 131 -14.34 -13.62 1.75
CA HIS A 131 -14.75 -14.57 2.79
C HIS A 131 -13.88 -14.52 4.05
N ILE A 132 -12.71 -13.89 4.02
CA ILE A 132 -11.86 -13.78 5.21
C ILE A 132 -12.49 -12.90 6.29
N LYS A 133 -13.48 -12.06 5.94
CA LYS A 133 -14.24 -11.25 6.91
C LYS A 133 -15.03 -12.10 7.90
N THR A 134 -15.51 -13.28 7.46
CA THR A 134 -16.21 -14.24 8.33
C THR A 134 -15.23 -15.21 9.00
N CYS A 135 -14.01 -15.31 8.50
CA CYS A 135 -12.96 -16.09 9.11
C CYS A 135 -12.32 -15.30 10.26
N HIS A 136 -12.49 -15.77 11.49
CA HIS A 136 -11.87 -15.19 12.68
C HIS A 136 -10.37 -15.54 12.80
N LEU A 137 -9.60 -15.42 11.71
CA LEU A 137 -8.20 -15.82 11.63
C LEU A 137 -7.34 -15.17 12.72
N LYS A 138 -7.54 -13.87 12.98
CA LYS A 138 -6.84 -13.18 14.07
C LYS A 138 -7.14 -13.82 15.42
N GLN A 139 -8.41 -14.10 15.70
CA GLN A 139 -8.81 -14.72 16.96
C GLN A 139 -8.23 -16.13 17.08
N ALA A 140 -8.23 -16.92 16.00
CA ALA A 140 -7.64 -18.24 15.96
C ALA A 140 -6.13 -18.21 16.28
N LEU A 141 -5.38 -17.28 15.68
CA LEU A 141 -3.96 -17.09 15.95
C LEU A 141 -3.68 -16.65 17.39
N THR A 142 -4.50 -15.75 17.95
CA THR A 142 -4.28 -15.25 19.30
C THR A 142 -4.74 -16.24 20.39
N LYS A 143 -5.78 -17.03 20.12
CA LYS A 143 -6.42 -17.91 21.13
C LYS A 143 -5.47 -18.98 21.67
N HIS A 144 -4.58 -19.48 20.83
CA HIS A 144 -3.65 -20.56 21.18
C HIS A 144 -2.19 -20.10 21.25
N TRP A 145 -1.94 -18.78 21.29
CA TRP A 145 -0.58 -18.24 21.30
C TRP A 145 0.21 -18.61 22.56
N ASN A 146 -0.50 -18.87 23.66
CA ASN A 146 0.09 -19.37 24.90
C ASN A 146 0.85 -20.70 24.70
N LEU A 147 0.42 -21.54 23.75
CA LEU A 147 1.13 -22.79 23.44
C LEU A 147 2.50 -22.51 22.80
N ILE A 148 2.57 -21.51 21.92
CA ILE A 148 3.82 -21.07 21.26
C ILE A 148 4.75 -20.42 22.29
N ALA A 149 4.20 -19.62 23.21
CA ALA A 149 4.96 -18.97 24.27
C ALA A 149 5.50 -19.95 25.32
N SER A 150 4.81 -21.07 25.55
CA SER A 150 5.22 -22.07 26.56
C SER A 150 6.42 -22.92 26.11
N ASP A 151 6.63 -23.05 24.80
CA ASP A 151 7.74 -23.80 24.23
C ASP A 151 9.00 -22.90 24.16
N LYS A 152 10.12 -23.38 24.72
CA LYS A 152 11.41 -22.66 24.75
C LYS A 152 12.00 -22.40 23.36
N GLN A 153 11.76 -23.26 22.37
CA GLN A 153 12.23 -23.09 21.00
C GLN A 153 11.34 -22.08 20.26
N LEU A 154 10.02 -22.23 20.37
CA LEU A 154 9.07 -21.40 19.63
C LEU A 154 9.00 -19.96 20.16
N SER A 155 9.07 -19.77 21.48
CA SER A 155 9.14 -18.43 22.08
C SER A 155 10.36 -17.64 21.64
N ARG A 156 11.48 -18.31 21.36
CA ARG A 156 12.70 -17.67 20.81
C ARG A 156 12.52 -17.25 19.34
N LEU A 157 11.80 -18.03 18.55
CA LEU A 157 11.56 -17.74 17.13
C LEU A 157 10.43 -16.73 16.91
N PHE A 158 9.42 -16.75 17.77
CA PHE A 158 8.21 -15.93 17.68
C PHE A 158 7.95 -15.20 19.01
N PRO A 159 8.68 -14.11 19.28
CA PRO A 159 8.57 -13.40 20.56
C PRO A 159 7.23 -12.67 20.71
N ASP A 160 6.70 -12.12 19.61
CA ASP A 160 5.50 -11.28 19.60
C ASP A 160 4.39 -11.86 18.73
N TYR A 161 3.15 -11.41 18.99
CA TYR A 161 2.00 -11.76 18.16
C TYR A 161 2.19 -11.30 16.71
N PRO A 162 1.90 -12.16 15.72
CA PRO A 162 2.04 -11.79 14.32
C PRO A 162 0.96 -10.80 13.90
N THR A 163 1.38 -9.79 13.15
CA THR A 163 0.49 -8.92 12.38
C THR A 163 0.10 -9.64 11.09
N ILE A 164 -1.20 -9.75 10.82
CA ILE A 164 -1.68 -10.36 9.58
C ILE A 164 -1.51 -9.38 8.42
N ALA A 165 -0.78 -9.81 7.40
CA ALA A 165 -0.66 -9.09 6.14
C ALA A 165 -1.33 -9.88 5.02
N TYR A 166 -2.15 -9.20 4.22
CA TYR A 166 -2.83 -9.81 3.09
C TYR A 166 -2.13 -9.51 1.77
N LYS A 167 -1.91 -10.57 0.97
CA LYS A 167 -1.45 -10.51 -0.41
C LYS A 167 -2.67 -10.53 -1.35
N GLY A 168 -2.60 -9.80 -2.46
CA GLY A 168 -3.58 -9.93 -3.55
C GLY A 168 -3.53 -11.32 -4.20
N VAL A 169 -4.70 -11.79 -4.67
CA VAL A 169 -4.83 -12.98 -5.52
C VAL A 169 -4.30 -12.69 -6.91
N SER A 170 -3.75 -13.72 -7.58
CA SER A 170 -3.42 -13.64 -9.00
C SER A 170 -4.69 -13.46 -9.81
N ASN A 171 -4.80 -12.34 -10.51
CA ASN A 171 -5.93 -12.04 -11.38
C ASN A 171 -5.63 -12.44 -12.84
N LEU A 172 -6.64 -12.29 -13.71
CA LEU A 172 -6.51 -12.65 -15.12
C LEU A 172 -5.37 -11.87 -15.82
N LYS A 173 -5.15 -10.59 -15.47
CA LYS A 173 -4.03 -9.81 -15.99
C LYS A 173 -2.69 -10.43 -15.59
N ASP A 174 -2.55 -10.87 -14.34
CA ASP A 174 -1.32 -11.52 -13.87
C ASP A 174 -1.06 -12.86 -14.59
N LEU A 175 -2.12 -13.55 -15.01
CA LEU A 175 -2.04 -14.81 -15.74
C LEU A 175 -1.74 -14.61 -17.24
N LEU A 176 -2.43 -13.65 -17.87
CA LEU A 176 -2.39 -13.41 -19.32
C LEU A 176 -1.23 -12.51 -19.74
N VAL A 177 -0.84 -11.54 -18.92
CA VAL A 177 0.23 -10.59 -19.23
C VAL A 177 1.53 -11.11 -18.65
N LYS A 178 2.18 -12.02 -19.38
CA LYS A 178 3.57 -12.40 -19.09
C LYS A 178 4.49 -11.47 -19.87
N SER A 179 5.36 -10.75 -19.15
CA SER A 179 6.33 -9.82 -19.75
C SER A 179 7.44 -10.53 -20.53
N ARG A 180 7.56 -11.86 -20.40
CA ARG A 180 8.56 -12.66 -21.09
C ARG A 180 7.88 -13.56 -22.10
N PHE A 181 8.27 -13.41 -23.36
CA PHE A 181 8.10 -14.48 -24.33
C PHE A 181 8.87 -15.70 -23.82
N PRO A 182 8.33 -16.93 -23.93
CA PRO A 182 9.14 -18.12 -23.71
C PRO A 182 10.36 -18.04 -24.62
N PRO A 183 11.57 -18.41 -24.15
CA PRO A 183 12.73 -18.49 -25.03
C PRO A 183 12.37 -19.38 -26.21
N ASN A 184 12.75 -18.97 -27.43
CA ASN A 184 12.63 -19.82 -28.60
C ASN A 184 13.23 -21.17 -28.24
N GLN A 185 12.42 -22.22 -28.26
CA GLN A 185 12.97 -23.56 -28.39
C GLN A 185 13.54 -23.60 -29.80
N GLU A 186 14.80 -23.24 -29.94
CA GLU A 186 15.59 -23.70 -31.08
C GLU A 186 15.53 -25.22 -31.01
N SER A 187 14.75 -25.79 -31.90
CA SER A 187 14.81 -27.20 -32.23
C SER A 187 16.18 -27.44 -32.84
N ASP A 188 17.19 -27.63 -31.99
CA ASP A 188 18.41 -28.34 -32.35
C ASP A 188 18.05 -29.82 -32.54
N GLU A 189 17.30 -30.10 -33.60
CA GLU A 189 17.38 -31.37 -34.30
C GLU A 189 18.64 -31.33 -35.14
N THR A 190 19.80 -31.42 -34.49
CA THR A 190 21.02 -31.86 -35.15
C THR A 190 21.15 -33.36 -34.89
N GLU A 191 21.02 -34.16 -35.96
CA GLU A 191 21.10 -35.63 -35.98
C GLU A 191 22.37 -36.19 -35.28
N GLU A 192 23.41 -35.38 -35.05
CA GLU A 192 24.67 -35.81 -34.43
C GLU A 192 24.55 -36.13 -32.93
N GLY A 193 23.58 -35.55 -32.21
CA GLY A 193 23.39 -35.78 -30.78
C GLY A 193 22.73 -37.13 -30.42
N LEU A 194 22.07 -37.78 -31.39
CA LEU A 194 21.38 -39.06 -31.19
C LEU A 194 22.31 -40.27 -31.40
N ILE A 195 23.36 -40.11 -32.20
CA ILE A 195 24.30 -41.20 -32.54
C ILE A 195 25.23 -41.50 -31.36
N LEU A 196 25.67 -40.47 -30.62
CA LEU A 196 26.62 -40.62 -29.51
C LEU A 196 26.00 -41.16 -28.21
N LYS A 197 24.65 -41.19 -28.08
CA LYS A 197 23.97 -41.76 -26.91
C LYS A 197 23.72 -43.27 -27.00
N ASN A 198 23.93 -43.88 -28.18
CA ASN A 198 23.65 -45.30 -28.42
C ASN A 198 24.92 -46.18 -28.56
N LEU A 199 26.11 -45.65 -28.25
CA LEU A 199 27.39 -46.37 -28.29
C LEU A 199 28.09 -46.38 -26.91
N LYS A 200 27.43 -47.01 -25.93
CA LYS A 200 27.98 -47.52 -24.66
C LYS A 200 26.88 -48.40 -24.07
N ASP A 201 26.92 -49.72 -24.01
CA ASP A 201 27.95 -50.76 -24.11
C ASP A 201 27.30 -52.01 -24.75
N PRO A 202 28.07 -52.98 -25.28
CA PRO A 202 28.18 -54.20 -24.48
C PRO A 202 29.51 -54.98 -24.60
N THR A 203 29.77 -55.73 -23.52
CA THR A 203 30.40 -57.06 -23.43
C THR A 203 31.93 -57.21 -23.30
N GLN A 204 32.30 -57.51 -22.03
CA GLN A 204 33.02 -58.70 -21.55
C GLN A 204 34.56 -58.80 -21.67
N GLY A 205 35.17 -59.24 -20.55
CA GLY A 205 36.54 -59.77 -20.55
C GLY A 205 37.15 -59.96 -19.16
N PHE A 206 36.71 -60.98 -18.44
CA PHE A 206 37.46 -61.83 -17.50
C PHE A 206 38.81 -61.36 -16.93
N THR A 207 38.88 -61.29 -15.60
CA THR A 207 39.64 -62.24 -14.75
C THR A 207 38.92 -62.39 -13.42
#